data_AF-A0A6B3GZ14-F1
#
_entry.id   AF-A0A6B3GZ14-F1
#
_cell.length_a   1.000
_cell.length_b   1.000
_cell.length_c   1.000
_cell.angle_alpha   90.00
_cell.angle_beta   90.00
_cell.angle_gamma   90.00
#
_symmetry.space_group_name_H-M   'P 1'
#
loop_
_entity.id
_entity.type
_entity.pdbx_description
1 polymer ?
#
loop_
_entity_poly.entity_id
_entity_poly.type
_entity_poly.pdbx_seq_one_letter_code
_entity_poly.pdbx_strand_id
1 'polypeptide(L)' 'MCTMIHGGDAFARIVGTWEGRAVDTTASRRDGCEIARWNSLVPVLPDVR' A
#
# COMPACT_ATOMS: atom_id res chain seq x y z
N MET A 1 3.07 6.08 -16.75
CA MET A 1 3.75 4.79 -16.95
C MET A 1 4.40 4.38 -15.65
N CYS A 2 4.43 3.09 -15.32
CA CYS A 2 5.04 2.57 -14.10
C CYS A 2 6.27 1.74 -14.46
N THR A 3 7.32 1.77 -13.64
CA THR A 3 8.48 0.90 -13.86
C THR A 3 8.14 -0.52 -13.43
N MET A 4 8.61 -1.52 -14.17
CA MET A 4 8.46 -2.93 -13.82
C MET A 4 9.55 -3.37 -12.83
N ILE A 5 9.67 -2.65 -11.71
CA ILE A 5 10.64 -2.95 -10.64
C ILE A 5 9.94 -3.79 -9.58
N HIS A 6 10.46 -5.00 -9.35
CA HIS A 6 9.96 -5.87 -8.30
C HIS A 6 10.62 -5.53 -6.96
N GLY A 7 9.86 -4.93 -6.04
CA GLY A 7 10.29 -4.53 -4.70
C GLY A 7 10.11 -5.60 -3.62
N GLY A 8 9.66 -6.80 -4.00
CA GLY A 8 9.45 -7.97 -3.14
C GLY A 8 8.00 -8.48 -3.15
N ASP A 9 7.79 -9.68 -2.59
CA ASP A 9 6.49 -10.40 -2.58
C ASP A 9 5.53 -9.90 -1.49
N ALA A 10 5.77 -8.72 -0.92
CA ALA A 10 4.94 -8.19 0.16
C ALA A 10 3.57 -7.75 -0.37
N PHE A 11 2.52 -8.24 0.29
CA PHE A 11 1.12 -7.86 0.07
C PHE A 11 0.48 -7.45 1.39
N ALA A 12 -0.19 -6.30 1.39
CA ALA A 12 -1.04 -5.87 2.51
C ALA A 12 -2.46 -5.64 2.02
N ARG A 13 -3.45 -6.10 2.81
CA ARG A 13 -4.85 -5.71 2.65
C ARG A 13 -5.18 -4.68 3.73
N ILE A 14 -5.68 -3.54 3.30
CA ILE A 14 -6.03 -2.40 4.14
C ILE A 14 -7.55 -2.31 4.12
N VAL A 15 -8.16 -2.56 5.29
CA VAL A 15 -9.61 -2.43 5.49
C VAL A 15 -9.85 -1.46 6.63
N GLY A 16 -10.74 -0.49 6.45
CA GLY A 16 -11.03 0.48 7.49
C GLY A 16 -11.94 1.60 7.03
N THR A 17 -11.84 2.75 7.69
CA THR A 17 -12.59 3.96 7.36
C THR A 17 -11.63 5.13 7.25
N TRP A 18 -11.67 5.85 6.14
CA TRP A 18 -10.85 7.02 5.84
C TRP A 18 -11.76 8.20 5.51
N GLU A 19 -11.66 9.31 6.26
CA GLU A 19 -12.51 10.50 6.07
C GLU A 19 -14.02 10.14 6.03
N GLY A 20 -14.44 9.20 6.89
CA GLY A 20 -15.81 8.70 6.94
C GLY A 20 -16.21 7.74 5.81
N ARG A 21 -15.30 7.38 4.90
CA ARG A 21 -15.54 6.43 3.80
C ARG A 21 -14.92 5.08 4.09
N ALA A 22 -15.66 4.00 3.86
CA ALA A 22 -15.11 2.65 3.93
C ALA A 22 -14.02 2.47 2.86
N VAL A 23 -12.89 1.90 3.26
CA VAL A 23 -11.79 1.54 2.37
C VAL A 23 -11.54 0.03 2.50
N ASP A 24 -11.42 -0.64 1.36
CA ASP A 24 -10.93 -2.02 1.23
C ASP A 24 -10.01 -2.03 0.00
N THR A 25 -8.71 -2.09 0.23
CA THR A 25 -7.74 -2.03 -0.85
C THR A 25 -6.53 -2.90 -0.55
N THR A 26 -5.90 -3.40 -1.61
CA THR A 26 -4.64 -4.14 -1.52
C THR A 26 -3.51 -3.24 -1.95
N ALA A 27 -2.39 -3.27 -1.22
CA ALA A 27 -1.15 -2.62 -1.60
C ALA A 27 -0.08 -3.71 -1.81
N SER A 28 0.66 -3.60 -2.91
CA SER A 28 1.74 -4.52 -3.25
C SER A 28 3.05 -3.77 -3.51
N ARG A 29 4.14 -4.51 -3.70
CA ARG A 29 5.44 -3.94 -4.11
C ARG A 29 5.93 -4.54 -5.44
N ARG A 30 5.00 -4.92 -6.32
CA ARG A 30 5.31 -5.65 -7.56
C ARG A 30 5.84 -4.78 -8.70
N ASP A 31 5.51 -3.49 -8.68
CA ASP A 31 5.95 -2.50 -9.65
C ASP A 31 6.25 -1.15 -8.97
N GLY A 32 6.87 -0.21 -9.71
CA GLY A 32 7.29 1.07 -9.16
C GLY A 32 6.16 1.99 -8.70
N CYS A 33 4.97 1.88 -9.30
CA CYS A 33 3.81 2.66 -8.85
C CYS A 33 3.22 2.09 -7.56
N GLU A 34 3.16 0.77 -7.47
CA GLU A 34 2.73 0.05 -6.26
C GLU A 34 3.69 0.30 -5.09
N ILE A 35 5.01 0.34 -5.33
CA ILE A 35 6.01 0.73 -4.32
C ILE A 35 5.81 2.18 -3.87
N ALA A 36 5.61 3.12 -4.80
CA ALA A 36 5.37 4.53 -4.46
C ALA A 36 4.10 4.69 -3.61
N ARG A 37 3.04 3.97 -3.97
CA ARG A 37 1.79 3.93 -3.21
C ARG A 37 1.98 3.32 -1.83
N TRP A 38 2.69 2.20 -1.72
CA TRP A 38 3.07 1.61 -0.44
C TRP A 38 3.76 2.64 0.47
N ASN A 39 4.77 3.33 -0.04
CA ASN A 39 5.51 4.36 0.73
C ASN A 39 4.62 5.52 1.18
N SER A 40 3.61 5.90 0.39
CA SER A 40 2.63 6.92 0.81
C SER A 40 1.68 6.45 1.91
N LEU A 41 1.48 5.12 2.04
CA LEU A 41 0.62 4.52 3.06
C LEU A 41 1.36 4.30 4.38
N VAL A 42 2.67 4.03 4.35
CA VAL A 42 3.50 3.77 5.56
C VAL A 42 3.23 4.76 6.70
N PRO A 43 3.14 6.09 6.49
CA PRO A 43 2.92 7.05 7.59
C PRO A 43 1.56 6.92 8.29
N VAL A 44 0.56 6.32 7.65
CA VAL A 44 -0.81 6.17 8.18
C VAL A 44 -1.14 4.74 8.58
N LEU A 45 -0.20 3.81 8.41
CA LEU A 45 -0.35 2.45 8.90
C LEU A 45 -0.07 2.41 10.40
N PRO A 46 -0.86 1.63 11.17
CA PRO A 46 -0.57 1.41 12.58
C PRO A 46 0.80 0.71 12.72
N ASP A 47 1.59 1.17 13.69
CA ASP A 47 2.85 0.52 14.05
C ASP A 47 2.54 -0.88 14.60
N VAL A 48 2.97 -1.91 13.87
CA VAL A 48 2.89 -3.31 14.31
C VAL A 48 4.08 -3.57 15.22
N ARG A 49 3.96 -3.15 16.47
CA ARG A 49 4.93 -3.45 17.54
C ARG A 49 4.68 -4.83 18.14
#